data_AF-A0A2E1JAE3-F1
#
_entry.id   AF-A0A2E1JAE3-F1
#
_cell.length_a   1.000
_cell.length_b   1.000
_cell.length_c   1.000
_cell.angle_alpha   90.00
_cell.angle_beta   90.00
_cell.angle_gamma   90.00
#
_symmetry.space_group_name_H-M   'P 1'
#
loop_
_entity.id
_entity.type
_entity.pdbx_description
1 polymer ?
#
loop_
_entity_poly.entity_id
_entity_poly.type
_entity_poly.pdbx_seq_one_letter_code
_entity_poly.pdbx_strand_id
1 'polypeptide(L)'
;VEYGFELGDELNKRGLPGIVECEGTAALVLDGPSLDDLRMIPEVEDAVILDEHNNLVWGKPGHVFGPWLDDLYGSHGSPRCSTQVAIVGGGHPKARELAKQVSKKRPMAWEWARRINDLLGLDLQV
;
A
#
# COMPACT_ATOMS: atom_id res chain seq x y z
N VAL A 1 -21.38 9.11 -5.23
CA VAL A 1 -20.59 8.60 -4.08
C VAL A 1 -19.42 9.55 -3.97
N GLU A 2 -19.32 10.30 -2.87
CA GLU A 2 -18.05 10.96 -2.56
C GLU A 2 -17.08 9.83 -2.23
N TYR A 3 -16.07 9.64 -3.07
CA TYR A 3 -15.09 8.57 -2.92
C TYR A 3 -13.86 9.03 -2.12
N GLY A 4 -13.65 10.35 -2.02
CA GLY A 4 -12.58 10.96 -1.24
C GLY A 4 -13.05 11.21 0.19
N PHE A 5 -12.27 10.75 1.15
CA PHE A 5 -12.51 10.93 2.57
C PHE A 5 -11.33 11.67 3.21
N GLU A 6 -11.59 12.85 3.74
CA GLU A 6 -10.58 13.66 4.43
C GLU A 6 -10.41 13.18 5.88
N LEU A 7 -9.56 12.18 6.09
CA LEU A 7 -9.33 11.57 7.40
C LEU A 7 -8.83 12.61 8.42
N GLY A 8 -7.98 13.56 8.03
CA GLY A 8 -7.52 14.64 8.92
C GLY A 8 -8.65 15.53 9.42
N ASP A 9 -9.61 15.87 8.56
CA ASP A 9 -10.79 16.62 8.96
C ASP A 9 -11.67 15.83 9.92
N GLU A 10 -11.78 14.52 9.73
CA GLU A 10 -12.55 13.66 10.64
C GLU A 10 -11.89 13.55 12.02
N LEU A 11 -10.57 13.42 12.09
CA LEU A 11 -9.85 13.47 13.38
C LEU A 11 -10.11 14.79 14.11
N ASN A 12 -10.00 15.91 13.39
CA ASN A 12 -10.27 17.25 13.94
C ASN A 12 -11.71 17.39 14.45
N LYS A 13 -12.71 16.93 13.70
CA LYS A 13 -14.12 16.95 14.11
C LYS A 13 -14.38 16.15 15.37
N ARG A 14 -13.66 15.05 15.56
CA ARG A 14 -13.74 14.19 16.76
C ARG A 14 -12.88 14.68 17.92
N GLY A 15 -12.08 15.73 17.73
CA GLY A 15 -11.12 16.21 18.73
C GLY A 15 -9.98 15.22 18.98
N LEU A 16 -9.66 14.38 18.00
CA LEU A 16 -8.56 13.43 18.05
C LEU A 16 -7.27 14.08 17.53
N PRO A 17 -6.10 13.76 18.12
CA PRO A 17 -4.81 14.28 17.64
C PRO A 17 -4.39 13.64 16.32
N GLY A 18 -3.41 14.25 15.67
CA GLY A 18 -2.66 13.64 14.59
C GLY A 18 -2.58 14.48 13.32
N ILE A 19 -1.48 14.30 12.58
CA ILE A 19 -1.30 14.86 11.23
C ILE A 19 -1.46 13.71 10.24
N VAL A 20 -2.28 13.92 9.21
CA VAL A 20 -2.62 12.87 8.23
C VAL A 20 -1.98 13.18 6.89
N GLU A 21 -1.23 12.22 6.37
CA GLU A 21 -0.68 12.22 5.02
C GLU A 21 -1.35 11.10 4.21
N CYS A 22 -2.13 11.46 3.20
CA CYS A 22 -2.94 10.52 2.42
C CYS A 22 -2.17 9.96 1.21
N GLU A 23 -2.26 8.65 0.99
CA GLU A 23 -1.73 7.96 -0.19
C GLU A 23 -2.78 6.95 -0.71
N GLY A 24 -3.61 7.42 -1.65
CA GLY A 24 -4.63 6.58 -2.28
C GLY A 24 -5.57 5.93 -1.25
N THR A 25 -5.51 4.61 -1.12
CA THR A 25 -6.39 3.86 -0.21
C THR A 25 -5.82 3.69 1.20
N ALA A 26 -4.67 4.29 1.49
CA ALA A 26 -4.01 4.29 2.79
C ALA A 26 -3.62 5.72 3.22
N ALA A 27 -3.32 5.90 4.50
CA ALA A 27 -2.81 7.16 5.04
C ALA A 27 -1.85 6.88 6.18
N LEU A 28 -0.84 7.73 6.31
CA LEU A 28 0.01 7.82 7.49
C LEU A 28 -0.61 8.80 8.47
N VAL A 29 -0.71 8.41 9.74
CA VAL A 29 -1.14 9.30 10.82
C VAL A 29 0.03 9.45 11.79
N LEU A 30 0.61 10.65 11.81
CA LEU A 30 1.68 11.05 12.71
C LEU A 30 1.10 11.58 14.02
N ASP A 31 1.61 11.10 15.16
CA ASP A 31 1.15 11.45 16.51
C ASP A 31 -0.37 11.33 16.68
N GLY A 32 -0.93 10.28 16.06
CA GLY A 32 -2.36 10.01 15.98
C GLY A 32 -2.98 9.42 17.25
N PRO A 33 -4.30 9.18 17.23
CA PRO A 33 -5.00 8.56 18.34
C PRO A 33 -4.69 7.05 18.38
N SER A 34 -5.33 6.33 19.32
CA SER A 34 -5.15 4.88 19.40
C SER A 34 -5.66 4.16 18.15
N LEU A 35 -5.16 2.95 17.88
CA LEU A 35 -5.68 2.13 16.77
C LEU A 35 -7.19 1.85 16.92
N ASP A 36 -7.70 1.75 18.14
CA ASP A 36 -9.12 1.52 18.38
C ASP A 36 -9.94 2.75 18.00
N ASP A 37 -9.49 3.96 18.35
CA ASP A 37 -10.14 5.20 17.92
C ASP A 37 -10.17 5.33 16.39
N LEU A 38 -9.06 4.96 15.73
CA LEU A 38 -8.97 4.95 14.25
C LEU A 38 -9.96 3.95 13.64
N ARG A 39 -10.09 2.74 14.19
CA ARG A 39 -11.03 1.72 13.71
C ARG A 39 -12.50 2.08 13.96
N MET A 40 -12.78 3.01 14.87
CA MET A 40 -14.13 3.54 15.10
C MET A 40 -14.55 4.58 14.04
N ILE A 41 -13.68 4.93 13.11
CA ILE A 41 -14.02 5.79 11.96
C ILE A 41 -14.68 4.91 10.88
N PRO A 42 -15.92 5.19 10.45
CA PRO A 42 -16.68 4.31 9.56
C PRO A 42 -15.99 3.94 8.25
N GLU A 43 -15.19 4.83 7.68
CA GLU A 43 -14.49 4.67 6.40
C GLU A 43 -13.20 3.86 6.54
N VAL A 44 -12.66 3.75 7.76
CA VAL A 44 -11.47 2.98 8.09
C VAL A 44 -11.83 1.50 8.17
N GLU A 45 -11.04 0.66 7.50
CA GLU A 45 -11.12 -0.80 7.64
C GLU A 45 -10.27 -1.26 8.81
N ASP A 46 -9.00 -0.83 8.84
CA ASP A 46 -8.05 -1.23 9.88
C ASP A 46 -6.82 -0.28 9.88
N ALA A 47 -5.99 -0.44 10.90
CA ALA A 47 -4.79 0.34 11.13
C ALA A 47 -3.71 -0.50 11.84
N VAL A 48 -2.45 -0.13 11.66
CA VAL A 48 -1.29 -0.76 12.32
C VAL A 48 -0.31 0.31 12.79
N ILE A 49 0.35 0.05 13.91
CA ILE A 49 1.47 0.86 14.40
C ILE A 49 2.71 0.52 13.57
N LEU A 50 3.35 1.54 12.99
CA LEU A 50 4.65 1.41 12.34
C LEU A 50 5.78 1.67 13.34
N ASP A 51 5.64 2.71 14.16
CA ASP A 51 6.56 3.09 15.22
C ASP A 51 5.84 3.92 16.31
N GLU A 52 6.58 4.51 17.24
CA GLU A 52 6.04 5.27 18.37
C GLU A 52 5.26 6.54 17.99
N HIS A 53 5.45 7.03 16.75
CA HIS A 53 4.81 8.24 16.23
C HIS A 53 3.86 7.94 15.07
N ASN A 54 4.06 6.84 14.35
CA ASN A 54 3.41 6.62 13.06
C ASN A 54 2.45 5.43 13.09
N ASN A 55 1.22 5.69 12.68
CA ASN A 55 0.23 4.67 12.36
C ASN A 55 -0.03 4.64 10.85
N LEU A 56 -0.09 3.45 10.26
CA LEU A 56 -0.61 3.24 8.91
C LEU A 56 -2.08 2.85 9.01
N VAL A 57 -2.94 3.58 8.30
CA VAL A 57 -4.39 3.36 8.27
C VAL A 57 -4.82 3.07 6.84
N TRP A 58 -5.83 2.24 6.64
CA TRP A 58 -6.42 2.06 5.32
C TRP A 58 -7.94 2.00 5.34
N GLY A 59 -8.52 2.49 4.24
CA GLY A 59 -9.95 2.55 4.05
C GLY A 59 -10.55 1.22 3.59
N LYS A 60 -11.85 1.10 3.83
CA LYS A 60 -12.73 0.05 3.29
C LYS A 60 -12.66 0.00 1.77
N PRO A 61 -13.07 -1.12 1.13
CA PRO A 61 -13.23 -1.17 -0.31
C PRO A 61 -14.05 0.04 -0.83
N GLY A 62 -13.55 0.68 -1.88
CA GLY A 62 -14.18 1.87 -2.49
C GLY A 62 -13.86 3.21 -1.82
N HIS A 63 -13.10 3.24 -0.72
CA HIS A 63 -12.70 4.48 -0.03
C HIS A 63 -11.25 4.83 -0.33
N VAL A 64 -11.03 6.12 -0.57
CA VAL A 64 -9.71 6.77 -0.73
C VAL A 64 -9.60 7.89 0.26
N PHE A 65 -8.38 8.10 0.78
CA PHE A 65 -8.09 9.22 1.65
C PHE A 65 -7.57 10.40 0.83
N GLY A 66 -8.07 11.60 1.15
CA GLY A 66 -7.79 12.82 0.41
C GLY A 66 -8.72 13.04 -0.79
N PRO A 67 -8.41 14.03 -1.65
CA PRO A 67 -9.29 14.45 -2.73
C PRO A 67 -9.44 13.34 -3.78
N TRP A 68 -10.68 13.04 -4.15
CA TRP A 68 -10.94 12.21 -5.32
C TRP A 68 -10.71 13.04 -6.58
N LEU A 69 -9.87 12.53 -7.48
CA LEU A 69 -9.66 13.15 -8.78
C LEU A 69 -10.74 12.64 -9.76
N ASP A 70 -11.29 13.55 -10.56
CA ASP A 70 -12.28 13.21 -11.59
C ASP A 70 -11.73 12.15 -12.56
N ASP A 71 -12.63 11.32 -13.08
CA ASP A 71 -12.35 10.21 -14.01
C ASP A 71 -11.43 9.08 -13.48
N LEU A 72 -11.06 9.08 -12.19
CA LEU A 72 -10.54 7.87 -11.55
C LEU A 72 -11.69 6.92 -11.19
N TYR A 73 -11.51 5.65 -11.56
CA TYR A 73 -12.46 4.55 -11.28
C TYR A 73 -11.91 3.56 -10.24
N GLY A 74 -10.72 3.81 -9.71
CA GLY A 74 -10.08 2.96 -8.72
C GLY A 74 -8.77 3.55 -8.22
N SER A 75 -8.38 3.17 -7.02
CA SER A 75 -7.11 3.55 -6.38
C SER A 75 -6.56 2.36 -5.59
N HIS A 76 -5.28 2.45 -5.23
CA HIS A 76 -4.54 1.43 -4.51
C HIS A 76 -3.67 2.07 -3.42
N GLY A 77 -2.85 1.26 -2.74
CA GLY A 77 -1.92 1.70 -1.69
C GLY A 77 -2.06 0.90 -0.41
N SER A 78 -3.26 0.42 -0.11
CA SER A 78 -3.53 -0.32 1.13
C SER A 78 -3.13 -1.80 1.06
N PRO A 79 -2.98 -2.49 2.23
CA PRO A 79 -2.58 -3.89 2.28
C PRO A 79 -3.44 -4.86 1.46
N ARG A 80 -4.72 -4.55 1.19
CA ARG A 80 -5.57 -5.33 0.28
C ARG A 80 -5.04 -5.39 -1.16
N CYS A 81 -4.27 -4.39 -1.58
CA CYS A 81 -3.61 -4.30 -2.87
C CYS A 81 -2.20 -4.94 -2.88
N SER A 82 -1.79 -5.62 -1.80
CA SER A 82 -0.48 -6.29 -1.70
C SER A 82 -0.27 -7.45 -2.68
N THR A 83 -1.34 -7.92 -3.33
CA THR A 83 -1.22 -8.96 -4.34
C THR A 83 -0.44 -8.43 -5.55
N GLN A 84 0.73 -9.01 -5.77
CA GLN A 84 1.58 -8.66 -6.89
C GLN A 84 1.22 -9.46 -8.14
N VAL A 85 1.26 -8.79 -9.29
CA VAL A 85 1.21 -9.42 -10.61
C VAL A 85 2.64 -9.56 -11.12
N ALA A 86 3.01 -10.77 -11.54
CA ALA A 86 4.31 -11.07 -12.11
C ALA A 86 4.13 -11.66 -13.51
N ILE A 87 4.75 -11.05 -14.51
CA ILE A 87 4.74 -11.52 -15.90
C ILE A 87 6.19 -11.84 -16.29
N VAL A 88 6.40 -13.05 -16.81
CA VAL A 88 7.70 -13.49 -17.33
C VAL A 88 7.57 -13.76 -18.82
N GLY A 89 8.36 -13.09 -19.65
CA GLY A 89 8.36 -13.24 -21.11
C GLY A 89 9.72 -12.93 -21.72
N GLY A 90 9.85 -13.14 -23.03
CA GLY A 90 11.07 -12.87 -23.81
C GLY A 90 11.86 -14.12 -24.23
N GLY A 91 12.94 -13.91 -24.97
CA GLY A 91 13.77 -14.99 -25.57
C GLY A 91 14.96 -15.46 -24.73
N HIS A 92 15.16 -14.91 -23.54
CA HIS A 92 16.32 -15.25 -22.70
C HIS A 92 16.20 -16.69 -22.16
N PRO A 93 17.29 -17.51 -22.14
CA PRO A 93 17.22 -18.90 -21.67
C PRO A 93 16.69 -19.08 -20.24
N LYS A 94 16.90 -18.07 -19.38
CA LYS A 94 16.40 -18.06 -17.99
C LYS A 94 14.91 -17.76 -17.85
N ALA A 95 14.21 -17.30 -18.89
CA ALA A 95 12.78 -16.98 -18.82
C ALA A 95 11.94 -18.19 -18.38
N ARG A 96 12.24 -19.38 -18.88
CA ARG A 96 11.52 -20.61 -18.49
C ARG A 96 11.73 -20.98 -17.03
N GLU A 97 12.95 -20.78 -16.52
CA GLU A 97 13.28 -21.02 -15.12
C GLU A 97 12.55 -20.04 -14.20
N LEU A 98 12.58 -18.75 -14.53
CA LEU A 98 11.87 -17.70 -13.81
C LEU A 98 10.36 -17.93 -13.80
N ALA A 99 9.76 -18.29 -14.94
CA ALA A 99 8.35 -18.62 -15.04
C ALA A 99 7.98 -19.79 -14.10
N LYS A 100 8.81 -20.85 -14.06
CA LYS A 100 8.63 -21.99 -13.14
C LYS A 100 8.78 -21.61 -11.67
N GLN A 101 9.62 -20.63 -11.35
CA GLN A 101 9.78 -20.14 -9.97
C GLN A 101 8.56 -19.31 -9.56
N VAL A 102 8.12 -18.36 -10.40
CA VAL A 102 6.92 -17.54 -10.15
C VAL A 102 5.66 -18.39 -10.07
N SER A 103 5.56 -19.48 -10.85
CA SER A 103 4.40 -20.38 -10.78
C SER A 103 4.32 -21.18 -9.48
N LYS A 104 5.42 -21.31 -8.73
CA LYS A 104 5.48 -22.07 -7.47
C LYS A 104 5.36 -21.18 -6.24
N LYS A 105 5.88 -19.96 -6.31
CA LYS A 105 5.89 -18.99 -5.23
C LYS A 105 5.63 -17.61 -5.81
N ARG A 106 4.63 -16.91 -5.26
CA ARG A 106 4.41 -15.50 -5.56
C ARG A 106 5.67 -14.71 -5.13
N PRO A 107 6.35 -14.02 -6.07
CA PRO A 107 7.51 -13.23 -5.71
C PRO A 107 7.09 -11.98 -4.93
N MET A 108 8.00 -11.49 -4.10
CA MET A 108 7.89 -10.15 -3.52
C MET A 108 8.61 -9.12 -4.41
N ALA A 109 8.20 -7.86 -4.37
CA ALA A 109 8.76 -6.84 -5.27
C ALA A 109 10.28 -6.69 -5.11
N TRP A 110 10.76 -6.71 -3.87
CA TRP A 110 12.18 -6.60 -3.56
C TRP A 110 13.01 -7.80 -4.04
N GLU A 111 12.40 -8.97 -4.27
CA GLU A 111 13.12 -10.14 -4.81
C GLU A 111 13.56 -9.89 -6.26
N TRP A 112 12.89 -8.99 -7.01
CA TRP A 112 13.25 -8.70 -8.41
C TRP A 112 14.61 -8.05 -8.55
N ALA A 113 14.99 -7.15 -7.63
CA ALA A 113 16.28 -6.46 -7.69
C ALA A 113 17.43 -7.47 -7.65
N ARG A 114 17.38 -8.43 -6.72
CA ARG A 114 18.36 -9.54 -6.62
C ARG A 114 18.35 -10.43 -7.85
N ARG A 115 17.18 -10.79 -8.37
CA ARG A 115 17.06 -11.63 -9.58
C ARG A 115 17.67 -10.94 -10.81
N ILE A 116 17.42 -9.63 -10.97
CA ILE A 116 17.99 -8.84 -12.07
C ILE A 116 19.52 -8.75 -11.92
N ASN A 117 20.00 -8.51 -10.70
CA ASN A 117 21.43 -8.51 -10.39
C ASN A 117 22.11 -9.80 -10.88
N ASP A 118 21.58 -10.96 -10.48
CA ASP A 118 22.14 -12.27 -10.83
C ASP A 118 22.04 -12.56 -12.33
N LEU A 119 20.92 -12.20 -12.97
CA LEU A 119 20.69 -12.42 -14.41
C LEU A 119 21.64 -11.62 -15.28
N LEU A 120 21.94 -10.39 -14.88
CA LEU A 120 22.76 -9.45 -15.63
C LEU A 120 24.23 -9.45 -15.19
N GLY A 121 24.58 -10.24 -14.16
CA GLY A 121 25.93 -10.28 -13.59
C GLY A 121 26.36 -8.94 -13.01
N LEU A 122 25.43 -8.22 -12.38
CA LEU A 122 25.70 -6.93 -11.75
C LEU A 122 26.25 -7.11 -10.33
N ASP A 123 26.81 -6.03 -9.80
CA ASP A 123 27.22 -5.92 -8.40
C ASP A 123 26.42 -4.79 -7.73
N LEU A 124 25.10 -4.92 -7.78
CA LEU A 124 24.20 -4.05 -7.04
C LEU A 124 24.36 -4.38 -5.55
N GLN A 125 24.75 -3.37 -4.78
CA GLN A 125 24.77 -3.42 -3.33
C GLN A 125 23.31 -3.30 -2.85
N VAL A 126 22.58 -4.43 -2.83
CA VAL A 126 21.16 -4.55 -2.41
C VAL A 126 21.00 -5.19 -1.05
#